data_AF-A0A928WXK9-F1
#
_entry.id   AF-A0A928WXK9-F1
#
_cell.length_a   1.000
_cell.length_b   1.000
_cell.length_c   1.000
_cell.angle_alpha   90.00
_cell.angle_beta   90.00
_cell.angle_gamma   90.00
#
_symmetry.space_group_name_H-M   'P 1'
#
loop_
_entity.id
_entity.type
_entity.pdbx_description
1 polymer ?
#
loop_
_entity_poly.entity_id
_entity_poly.type
_entity_poly.pdbx_seq_one_letter_code
_entity_poly.pdbx_strand_id
1 'polypeptide(L)'
;MNLQKLSAVSILASASWFAASGIAGAVSLTTSGTWSDIDPTSGITGGGTNQISWGNPSNPSNSQSSYVFDGVSTMSNVADLTTSFLLGTFTHNNFPITGTSLDSATLNVNLGLDTLSETFAFGFNHNETNNATPCDPTGTTVCPDVVTFLNNSSSTQSILLDGVEYALAISGFSTDGGATLTSQFVTEEGQANNAQLFGQLTPATPIPTPAMLPGLVGMGIAAIRKRQRVETEDSNS
;
A
#
# COMPACT_ATOMS: atom_id res chain seq x y z
N MET A 1 -10.21 -51.11 36.96
CA MET A 1 -9.10 -50.38 36.31
C MET A 1 -9.48 -50.25 34.84
N ASN A 2 -10.15 -49.15 34.46
CA ASN A 2 -10.78 -48.98 33.14
C ASN A 2 -10.19 -47.75 32.45
N LEU A 3 -9.56 -47.96 31.30
CA LEU A 3 -9.04 -46.93 30.40
C LEU A 3 -10.20 -46.14 29.78
N GLN A 4 -10.20 -44.82 29.96
CA GLN A 4 -11.01 -43.92 29.12
C GLN A 4 -10.21 -43.56 27.86
N LYS A 5 -10.76 -43.89 26.70
CA LYS A 5 -10.27 -43.47 25.38
C LYS A 5 -10.64 -42.00 25.17
N LEU A 6 -9.65 -41.12 24.97
CA LEU A 6 -9.87 -39.81 24.38
C LEU A 6 -9.90 -39.96 22.85
N SER A 7 -11.03 -39.62 22.24
CA SER A 7 -11.12 -39.40 20.80
C SER A 7 -10.74 -37.95 20.51
N ALA A 8 -9.59 -37.75 19.85
CA ALA A 8 -9.22 -36.46 19.28
C ALA A 8 -10.00 -36.26 17.98
N VAL A 9 -10.78 -35.18 17.90
CA VAL A 9 -11.38 -34.71 16.65
C VAL A 9 -10.37 -33.74 16.02
N SER A 10 -9.68 -34.21 14.99
CA SER A 10 -8.76 -33.39 14.22
C SER A 10 -9.56 -32.54 13.23
N ILE A 11 -9.65 -31.23 13.47
CA ILE A 11 -10.16 -30.27 12.48
C ILE A 11 -9.06 -30.07 11.44
N LEU A 12 -9.22 -30.68 10.26
CA LEU A 12 -8.38 -30.42 9.10
C LEU A 12 -8.71 -29.04 8.55
N ALA A 13 -7.89 -28.04 8.87
CA ALA A 13 -7.85 -26.79 8.13
C ALA A 13 -7.19 -27.08 6.77
N SER A 14 -7.99 -27.23 5.72
CA SER A 14 -7.49 -27.29 4.36
C SER A 14 -6.95 -25.91 3.97
N ALA A 15 -5.64 -25.73 4.07
CA ALA A 15 -4.94 -24.61 3.46
C ALA A 15 -4.94 -24.83 1.94
N SER A 16 -5.93 -24.27 1.25
CA SER A 16 -5.93 -24.22 -0.21
C SER A 16 -4.78 -23.32 -0.64
N TRP A 17 -3.66 -23.91 -1.04
CA TRP A 17 -2.60 -23.20 -1.74
C TRP A 17 -3.15 -22.85 -3.12
N PHE A 18 -3.61 -21.61 -3.30
CA PHE A 18 -3.70 -21.05 -4.65
C PHE A 18 -2.26 -20.91 -5.13
N ALA A 19 -1.82 -21.82 -6.02
CA ALA A 19 -0.66 -21.52 -6.82
C ALA A 19 -0.98 -20.23 -7.56
N ALA A 20 -0.21 -19.17 -7.32
CA ALA A 20 -0.28 -17.96 -8.12
C ALA A 20 0.12 -18.36 -9.54
N SER A 21 -0.87 -18.67 -10.37
CA SER A 21 -0.66 -18.78 -11.81
C SER A 21 -0.19 -17.39 -12.23
N GLY A 22 1.06 -17.30 -12.70
CA GLY A 22 1.54 -16.07 -13.34
C GLY A 22 0.59 -15.66 -14.46
N ILE A 23 0.61 -14.39 -14.80
CA ILE A 23 -0.20 -13.81 -15.88
C ILE A 23 0.03 -14.62 -17.15
N ALA A 24 -1.03 -15.09 -17.79
CA ALA A 24 -0.90 -15.94 -18.97
C ALA A 24 -0.44 -15.12 -20.20
N GLY A 25 0.87 -14.93 -20.34
CA GLY A 25 1.49 -14.24 -21.47
C GLY A 25 2.09 -12.88 -21.11
N ALA A 26 2.95 -12.38 -21.99
CA ALA A 26 3.63 -11.10 -21.77
C ALA A 26 2.68 -9.93 -22.03
N VAL A 27 2.67 -8.94 -21.13
CA VAL A 27 1.74 -7.80 -21.15
C VAL A 27 2.47 -6.50 -21.53
N SER A 28 1.74 -5.53 -22.08
CA SER A 28 2.23 -4.15 -22.17
C SER A 28 1.89 -3.39 -20.90
N LEU A 29 2.91 -2.77 -20.31
CA LEU A 29 2.80 -2.03 -19.06
C LEU A 29 3.01 -0.54 -19.30
N THR A 30 2.14 0.28 -18.71
CA THR A 30 2.31 1.73 -18.61
C THR A 30 2.14 2.16 -17.17
N THR A 31 2.78 3.27 -16.80
CA THR A 31 2.55 3.89 -15.50
C THR A 31 2.50 5.41 -15.64
N SER A 32 1.75 6.03 -14.75
CA SER A 32 1.78 7.47 -14.49
C SER A 32 1.56 7.71 -13.01
N GLY A 33 1.83 8.91 -12.52
CA GLY A 33 1.56 9.20 -11.12
C GLY A 33 1.20 10.64 -10.82
N THR A 34 0.44 10.81 -9.75
CA THR A 34 0.08 12.12 -9.21
C THR A 34 0.24 12.16 -7.70
N TRP A 35 0.60 13.32 -7.17
CA TRP A 35 0.76 13.54 -5.73
C TRP A 35 -0.55 13.99 -5.08
N SER A 36 -0.84 13.48 -3.89
CA SER A 36 -2.02 13.80 -3.08
C SER A 36 -1.69 13.69 -1.59
N ASP A 37 -2.69 13.90 -0.72
CA ASP A 37 -2.55 13.81 0.75
C ASP A 37 -1.28 14.49 1.26
N ILE A 38 -1.06 15.72 0.79
CA ILE A 38 0.14 16.51 1.03
C ILE A 38 0.06 17.14 2.42
N ASP A 39 1.07 16.89 3.25
CA ASP A 39 1.21 17.45 4.59
C ASP A 39 2.56 18.15 4.75
N PRO A 40 2.59 19.41 5.20
CA PRO A 40 1.45 20.33 5.30
C PRO A 40 0.91 20.72 3.91
N THR A 41 -0.41 20.88 3.77
CA THR A 41 -0.99 21.30 2.48
C THR A 41 -0.71 22.77 2.16
N SER A 42 -0.67 23.64 3.18
CA SER A 42 -0.49 25.08 3.00
C SER A 42 0.96 25.43 2.67
N GLY A 43 1.17 26.14 1.56
CA GLY A 43 2.52 26.52 1.10
C GLY A 43 3.15 25.52 0.13
N ILE A 44 2.43 24.45 -0.22
CA ILE A 44 2.84 23.46 -1.22
C ILE A 44 1.92 23.57 -2.45
N THR A 45 2.51 23.46 -3.63
CA THR A 45 1.81 23.59 -4.92
C THR A 45 1.96 22.32 -5.75
N GLY A 46 1.10 22.15 -6.76
CA GLY A 46 1.19 21.03 -7.71
C GLY A 46 0.44 19.75 -7.32
N GLY A 47 -0.28 19.76 -6.19
CA GLY A 47 -1.14 18.63 -5.81
C GLY A 47 -2.13 18.24 -6.91
N GLY A 48 -2.29 16.93 -7.13
CA GLY A 48 -3.04 16.35 -8.24
C GLY A 48 -2.26 16.25 -9.55
N THR A 49 -0.99 16.68 -9.59
CA THR A 49 -0.11 16.55 -10.76
C THR A 49 1.07 15.63 -10.46
N ASN A 50 1.93 15.36 -11.44
CA ASN A 50 3.13 14.55 -11.27
C ASN A 50 4.28 15.29 -10.54
N GLN A 51 4.11 16.57 -10.23
CA GLN A 51 5.07 17.39 -9.50
C GLN A 51 4.42 18.09 -8.32
N ILE A 52 5.11 18.10 -7.18
CA ILE A 52 4.79 18.99 -6.05
C ILE A 52 6.02 19.79 -5.64
N SER A 53 5.82 21.06 -5.28
CA SER A 53 6.90 22.00 -4.95
C SER A 53 6.57 22.79 -3.69
N TRP A 54 7.57 23.01 -2.84
CA TRP A 54 7.42 23.65 -1.52
C TRP A 54 8.57 24.61 -1.21
N GLY A 55 8.40 25.36 -0.12
CA GLY A 55 9.40 26.30 0.38
C GLY A 55 9.50 27.60 -0.40
N ASN A 56 10.01 28.64 0.24
CA ASN A 56 10.44 29.86 -0.41
C ASN A 56 11.93 29.74 -0.76
N PRO A 57 12.33 29.84 -2.04
CA PRO A 57 13.72 29.67 -2.45
C PRO A 57 14.68 30.61 -1.71
N SER A 58 15.77 30.06 -1.19
CA SER A 58 16.89 30.79 -0.56
C SER A 58 18.21 30.49 -1.28
N ASN A 59 18.14 30.26 -2.59
CA ASN A 59 19.26 29.88 -3.45
C ASN A 59 19.36 30.79 -4.69
N PRO A 60 20.54 30.90 -5.33
CA PRO A 60 20.75 31.81 -6.47
C PRO A 60 19.88 31.50 -7.71
N SER A 61 19.47 30.24 -7.88
CA SER A 61 18.58 29.81 -8.97
C SER A 61 17.12 30.17 -8.74
N ASN A 62 16.76 30.66 -7.54
CA ASN A 62 15.38 30.92 -7.14
C ASN A 62 14.46 29.69 -7.34
N SER A 63 15.00 28.50 -7.06
CA SER A 63 14.31 27.22 -7.24
C SER A 63 13.74 26.71 -5.91
N GLN A 64 12.55 26.13 -5.96
CA GLN A 64 11.92 25.43 -4.83
C GLN A 64 12.41 23.99 -4.73
N SER A 65 12.38 23.42 -3.52
CA SER A 65 12.46 21.97 -3.35
C SER A 65 11.20 21.31 -3.93
N SER A 66 11.33 20.14 -4.53
CA SER A 66 10.21 19.46 -5.19
C SER A 66 10.41 17.96 -5.39
N TYR A 67 9.29 17.25 -5.53
CA TYR A 67 9.25 15.91 -6.11
C TYR A 67 8.67 15.95 -7.52
N VAL A 68 9.21 15.10 -8.40
CA VAL A 68 8.63 14.80 -9.71
C VAL A 68 8.60 13.28 -9.89
N PHE A 69 7.49 12.76 -10.39
CA PHE A 69 7.37 11.36 -10.78
C PHE A 69 7.04 11.23 -12.26
N ASP A 70 7.96 10.68 -13.03
CA ASP A 70 7.77 10.38 -14.44
C ASP A 70 7.55 8.88 -14.60
N GLY A 71 6.31 8.50 -14.91
CA GLY A 71 5.95 7.12 -15.18
C GLY A 71 6.52 6.59 -16.50
N VAL A 72 6.31 5.31 -16.74
CA VAL A 72 6.78 4.60 -17.92
C VAL A 72 5.73 4.67 -19.02
N SER A 73 6.10 5.24 -20.16
CA SER A 73 5.16 5.45 -21.27
C SER A 73 4.67 4.14 -21.89
N THR A 74 5.56 3.16 -22.12
CA THR A 74 5.23 1.77 -22.48
C THR A 74 6.44 0.86 -22.29
N MET A 75 6.27 -0.24 -21.55
CA MET A 75 7.14 -1.41 -21.55
C MET A 75 6.40 -2.60 -22.15
N SER A 76 6.84 -3.08 -23.31
CA SER A 76 6.23 -4.24 -23.95
C SER A 76 6.86 -5.55 -23.48
N ASN A 77 6.08 -6.62 -23.54
CA ASN A 77 6.50 -7.99 -23.25
C ASN A 77 6.98 -8.20 -21.81
N VAL A 78 6.32 -7.56 -20.84
CA VAL A 78 6.58 -7.86 -19.43
C VAL A 78 6.01 -9.24 -19.11
N ALA A 79 6.90 -10.21 -18.91
CA ALA A 79 6.51 -11.62 -18.79
C ALA A 79 6.09 -12.02 -17.36
N ASP A 80 6.53 -11.27 -16.35
CA ASP A 80 6.26 -11.58 -14.94
C ASP A 80 6.19 -10.32 -14.08
N LEU A 81 4.98 -9.93 -13.68
CA LEU A 81 4.77 -8.78 -12.78
C LEU A 81 4.93 -9.13 -11.29
N THR A 82 5.13 -10.41 -10.95
CA THR A 82 5.41 -10.82 -9.57
C THR A 82 6.88 -10.62 -9.18
N THR A 83 7.73 -10.39 -10.18
CA THR A 83 9.09 -9.87 -10.01
C THR A 83 9.11 -8.35 -10.06
N SER A 84 10.15 -7.74 -9.49
CA SER A 84 10.27 -6.28 -9.49
C SER A 84 10.41 -5.71 -10.91
N PHE A 85 9.56 -4.74 -11.24
CA PHE A 85 9.56 -4.00 -12.49
C PHE A 85 9.60 -2.49 -12.24
N LEU A 86 10.02 -1.73 -13.24
CA LEU A 86 10.13 -0.27 -13.15
C LEU A 86 8.75 0.38 -13.12
N LEU A 87 8.47 1.17 -12.09
CA LEU A 87 7.28 2.02 -12.02
C LEU A 87 7.52 3.39 -12.64
N GLY A 88 8.74 3.91 -12.59
CA GLY A 88 9.06 5.22 -13.15
C GLY A 88 10.33 5.81 -12.56
N THR A 89 10.60 7.05 -12.92
CA THR A 89 11.69 7.84 -12.36
C THR A 89 11.11 8.79 -11.32
N PHE A 90 11.65 8.72 -10.12
CA PHE A 90 11.43 9.68 -9.05
C PHE A 90 12.60 10.67 -9.02
N THR A 91 12.29 11.95 -9.11
CA THR A 91 13.27 13.04 -9.01
C THR A 91 13.00 13.81 -7.73
N HIS A 92 14.04 13.97 -6.92
CA HIS A 92 14.03 14.89 -5.79
C HIS A 92 14.95 16.06 -6.11
N ASN A 93 14.36 17.25 -6.15
CA ASN A 93 15.09 18.50 -6.22
C ASN A 93 15.22 19.02 -4.78
N ASN A 94 16.42 18.92 -4.21
CA ASN A 94 16.74 19.43 -2.89
C ASN A 94 17.44 20.78 -3.05
N PHE A 95 16.78 21.88 -2.69
CA PHE A 95 17.34 23.21 -2.79
C PHE A 95 17.19 23.98 -1.47
N PRO A 96 18.10 24.89 -1.14
CA PRO A 96 17.94 25.72 0.05
C PRO A 96 16.64 26.51 0.01
N ILE A 97 15.78 26.28 0.99
CA ILE A 97 14.49 26.96 1.17
C ILE A 97 14.33 27.55 2.57
N THR A 98 13.33 28.41 2.70
CA THR A 98 12.80 28.89 3.98
C THR A 98 11.28 28.70 4.01
N GLY A 99 10.65 28.79 5.18
CA GLY A 99 9.20 28.66 5.31
C GLY A 99 8.75 27.20 5.37
N THR A 100 7.73 26.84 4.59
CA THR A 100 7.12 25.49 4.62
C THR A 100 8.04 24.44 3.99
N SER A 101 8.39 23.40 4.75
CA SER A 101 8.91 22.12 4.27
C SER A 101 7.79 21.10 4.09
N LEU A 102 7.99 20.12 3.21
CA LEU A 102 7.13 18.95 3.11
C LEU A 102 7.40 18.01 4.30
N ASP A 103 6.36 17.44 4.88
CA ASP A 103 6.49 16.35 5.88
C ASP A 103 6.13 15.00 5.24
N SER A 104 5.06 14.96 4.44
CA SER A 104 4.66 13.75 3.70
C SER A 104 3.79 14.03 2.49
N ALA A 105 3.76 13.09 1.55
CA ALA A 105 2.84 13.08 0.42
C ALA A 105 2.54 11.65 -0.06
N THR A 106 1.37 11.44 -0.64
CA THR A 106 0.98 10.18 -1.28
C THR A 106 1.19 10.24 -2.79
N LEU A 107 1.98 9.31 -3.34
CA LEU A 107 2.05 9.06 -4.78
C LEU A 107 0.94 8.08 -5.18
N ASN A 108 0.03 8.53 -6.03
CA ASN A 108 -0.95 7.67 -6.69
C ASN A 108 -0.37 7.16 -8.01
N VAL A 109 0.04 5.92 -8.06
CA VAL A 109 0.55 5.28 -9.28
C VAL A 109 -0.63 4.66 -10.04
N ASN A 110 -0.95 5.21 -11.20
CA ASN A 110 -1.84 4.52 -12.14
C ASN A 110 -1.02 3.51 -12.93
N LEU A 111 -1.33 2.22 -12.76
CA LEU A 111 -0.71 1.11 -13.48
C LEU A 111 -1.68 0.64 -14.58
N GLY A 112 -1.23 0.72 -15.83
CA GLY A 112 -1.92 0.17 -16.99
C GLY A 112 -1.29 -1.15 -17.43
N LEU A 113 -2.11 -2.17 -17.64
CA LEU A 113 -1.76 -3.50 -18.14
C LEU A 113 -2.67 -3.85 -19.31
N ASP A 114 -2.17 -3.65 -20.53
CA ASP A 114 -2.96 -3.71 -21.78
C ASP A 114 -4.26 -2.88 -21.72
N THR A 115 -5.39 -3.52 -21.46
CA THR A 115 -6.72 -2.88 -21.39
C THR A 115 -7.21 -2.60 -19.97
N LEU A 116 -6.47 -3.08 -18.97
CA LEU A 116 -6.77 -2.95 -17.57
C LEU A 116 -5.95 -1.80 -16.97
N SER A 117 -6.56 -1.04 -16.06
CA SER A 117 -5.88 0.04 -15.36
C SER A 117 -6.42 0.15 -13.93
N GLU A 118 -5.52 0.35 -12.97
CA GLU A 118 -5.86 0.55 -11.57
C GLU A 118 -4.90 1.56 -10.94
N THR A 119 -5.36 2.30 -9.93
CA THR A 119 -4.55 3.31 -9.25
C THR A 119 -4.22 2.84 -7.82
N PHE A 120 -2.93 2.88 -7.49
CA PHE A 120 -2.40 2.42 -6.21
C PHE A 120 -1.75 3.59 -5.46
N ALA A 121 -2.13 3.79 -4.19
CA ALA A 121 -1.62 4.88 -3.36
C ALA A 121 -0.45 4.43 -2.47
N PHE A 122 0.63 5.23 -2.43
CA PHE A 122 1.81 4.99 -1.59
C PHE A 122 2.26 6.27 -0.88
N GLY A 123 2.32 6.22 0.45
CA GLY A 123 2.80 7.34 1.28
C GLY A 123 4.32 7.43 1.34
N PHE A 124 4.83 8.65 1.18
CA PHE A 124 6.23 9.02 1.34
C PHE A 124 6.34 10.04 2.48
N ASN A 125 7.30 9.84 3.37
CA ASN A 125 7.72 10.83 4.35
C ASN A 125 8.96 11.57 3.84
N HIS A 126 9.02 12.85 4.13
CA HIS A 126 10.14 13.72 3.82
C HIS A 126 10.80 14.21 5.10
N ASN A 127 12.12 14.33 5.05
CA ASN A 127 12.90 15.01 6.06
C ASN A 127 13.72 16.11 5.38
N GLU A 128 13.19 17.34 5.42
CA GLU A 128 13.94 18.53 5.06
C GLU A 128 14.88 18.88 6.21
N THR A 129 16.15 18.57 6.04
CA THR A 129 17.12 18.71 7.12
C THR A 129 17.47 20.17 7.36
N ASN A 130 17.79 20.50 8.61
CA ASN A 130 18.32 21.82 8.90
C ASN A 130 19.75 21.90 8.37
N ASN A 131 20.02 22.83 7.45
CA ASN A 131 21.32 23.06 6.82
C ASN A 131 22.38 23.67 7.78
N ALA A 132 22.61 22.98 8.91
CA ALA A 132 23.54 23.38 9.96
C ALA A 132 24.26 22.14 10.50
N THR A 133 25.58 22.22 10.63
CA THR A 133 26.40 21.11 11.11
C THR A 133 26.32 20.93 12.64
N PRO A 134 26.50 19.70 13.17
CA PRO A 134 26.73 18.45 12.45
C PRO A 134 25.47 17.93 11.73
N CYS A 135 25.66 17.28 10.59
CA CYS A 135 24.56 16.76 9.78
C CYS A 135 24.27 15.29 10.09
N ASP A 136 22.99 14.92 10.02
CA ASP A 136 22.50 13.54 10.05
C ASP A 136 21.36 13.39 9.01
N PRO A 137 21.57 12.66 7.91
CA PRO A 137 22.79 11.90 7.58
C PRO A 137 23.96 12.80 7.16
N THR A 138 25.18 12.24 7.18
CA THR A 138 26.34 12.92 6.61
C THR A 138 26.29 12.88 5.09
N GLY A 139 26.42 14.05 4.45
CA GLY A 139 26.54 14.19 3.00
C GLY A 139 27.87 14.80 2.58
N THR A 140 28.00 15.01 1.27
CA THR A 140 29.10 15.78 0.66
C THR A 140 28.84 17.28 0.65
N THR A 141 27.56 17.68 0.79
CA THR A 141 27.08 19.05 0.99
C THR A 141 26.63 19.27 2.44
N VAL A 142 26.12 20.46 2.76
CA VAL A 142 25.55 20.71 4.09
C VAL A 142 24.21 20.01 4.18
N CYS A 143 24.15 18.95 5.00
CA CYS A 143 22.94 18.26 5.44
C CYS A 143 22.00 17.87 4.29
N PRO A 144 22.17 16.66 3.71
CA PRO A 144 21.31 16.18 2.65
C PRO A 144 19.93 15.78 3.19
N ASP A 145 18.94 15.94 2.34
CA ASP A 145 17.56 15.60 2.66
C ASP A 145 17.22 14.16 2.33
N VAL A 146 16.23 13.62 3.04
CA VAL A 146 15.88 12.20 2.97
C VAL A 146 14.42 12.03 2.64
N VAL A 147 14.17 11.27 1.57
CA VAL A 147 12.85 10.76 1.22
C VAL A 147 12.78 9.31 1.66
N THR A 148 11.70 8.94 2.34
CA THR A 148 11.45 7.56 2.77
C THR A 148 10.04 7.14 2.43
N PHE A 149 9.82 5.87 2.13
CA PHE A 149 8.48 5.28 2.13
C PHE A 149 8.42 4.21 3.22
N LEU A 150 7.21 3.91 3.69
CA LEU A 150 7.02 2.89 4.72
C LEU A 150 7.41 1.51 4.16
N ASN A 151 8.34 0.82 4.83
CA ASN A 151 8.74 -0.55 4.46
C ASN A 151 7.50 -1.47 4.39
N ASN A 152 7.37 -2.24 3.31
CA ASN A 152 6.20 -3.06 2.98
C ASN A 152 4.91 -2.27 2.70
N SER A 153 5.01 -1.09 2.09
CA SER A 153 3.86 -0.39 1.53
C SER A 153 3.29 -1.18 0.35
N SER A 154 2.57 -2.26 0.64
CA SER A 154 1.57 -2.82 -0.26
C SER A 154 0.38 -1.89 -0.25
N SER A 155 -0.09 -1.53 -1.43
CA SER A 155 -1.31 -0.77 -1.57
C SER A 155 -2.50 -1.55 -1.03
N THR A 156 -3.49 -0.85 -0.48
CA THR A 156 -4.80 -1.42 -0.11
C THR A 156 -5.68 -1.68 -1.32
N GLN A 157 -5.34 -1.13 -2.49
CA GLN A 157 -6.00 -1.38 -3.75
C GLN A 157 -5.47 -2.68 -4.36
N SER A 158 -6.32 -3.37 -5.10
CA SER A 158 -5.98 -4.61 -5.78
C SER A 158 -6.56 -4.66 -7.18
N ILE A 159 -5.90 -5.40 -8.05
CA ILE A 159 -6.29 -5.66 -9.43
C ILE A 159 -6.53 -7.16 -9.62
N LEU A 160 -7.58 -7.53 -10.35
CA LEU A 160 -7.88 -8.94 -10.64
C LEU A 160 -7.21 -9.34 -11.96
N LEU A 161 -6.26 -10.27 -11.90
CA LEU A 161 -5.56 -10.83 -13.06
C LEU A 161 -5.77 -12.35 -13.07
N ASP A 162 -6.34 -12.87 -14.16
CA ASP A 162 -6.60 -14.30 -14.35
C ASP A 162 -7.32 -14.97 -13.15
N GLY A 163 -8.20 -14.22 -12.48
CA GLY A 163 -8.97 -14.68 -11.32
C GLY A 163 -8.24 -14.64 -9.98
N VAL A 164 -7.04 -14.05 -9.91
CA VAL A 164 -6.28 -13.82 -8.68
C VAL A 164 -6.20 -12.32 -8.41
N GLU A 165 -6.51 -11.90 -7.18
CA GLU A 165 -6.33 -10.51 -6.76
C GLU A 165 -4.86 -10.25 -6.42
N TYR A 166 -4.32 -9.17 -6.97
CA TYR A 166 -2.96 -8.70 -6.72
C TYR A 166 -2.97 -7.28 -6.18
N ALA A 167 -2.15 -7.00 -5.18
CA ALA A 167 -1.82 -5.64 -4.74
C ALA A 167 -0.45 -5.24 -5.30
N LEU A 168 -0.28 -3.96 -5.66
CA LEU A 168 1.03 -3.42 -5.99
C LEU A 168 1.79 -3.07 -4.70
N ALA A 169 3.04 -3.53 -4.61
CA ALA A 169 3.97 -3.15 -3.56
C ALA A 169 5.16 -2.39 -4.16
N ILE A 170 5.63 -1.34 -3.49
CA ILE A 170 6.90 -0.71 -3.83
C ILE A 170 8.04 -1.60 -3.32
N SER A 171 8.95 -1.95 -4.22
CA SER A 171 10.15 -2.73 -3.92
C SER A 171 11.30 -1.85 -3.44
N GLY A 172 11.41 -0.62 -3.97
CA GLY A 172 12.38 0.37 -3.52
C GLY A 172 12.85 1.35 -4.59
N PHE A 173 13.68 2.28 -4.14
CA PHE A 173 14.47 3.16 -5.00
C PHE A 173 15.73 2.43 -5.48
N SER A 174 16.16 2.73 -6.71
CA SER A 174 17.40 2.23 -7.31
C SER A 174 18.08 3.33 -8.10
N THR A 175 19.40 3.42 -7.99
CA THR A 175 20.25 4.26 -8.86
C THR A 175 21.13 3.43 -9.80
N ASP A 176 20.98 2.10 -9.80
CA ASP A 176 21.85 1.14 -10.52
C ASP A 176 21.09 0.17 -11.42
N GLY A 177 19.88 0.55 -11.85
CA GLY A 177 19.08 -0.28 -12.77
C GLY A 177 18.30 -1.41 -12.09
N GLY A 178 18.11 -1.36 -10.77
CA GLY A 178 17.38 -2.34 -9.98
C GLY A 178 18.26 -3.42 -9.35
N ALA A 179 19.59 -3.26 -9.41
CA ALA A 179 20.51 -4.20 -8.77
C ALA A 179 20.50 -4.05 -7.24
N THR A 180 20.31 -2.82 -6.75
CA THR A 180 20.08 -2.55 -5.33
C THR A 180 18.80 -1.77 -5.13
N LEU A 181 18.02 -2.15 -4.11
CA LEU A 181 16.75 -1.50 -3.77
C LEU A 181 16.79 -1.03 -2.32
N THR A 182 16.52 0.26 -2.11
CA THR A 182 16.50 0.89 -0.79
C THR A 182 15.15 1.56 -0.52
N SER A 183 14.77 1.65 0.76
CA SER A 183 13.57 2.40 1.17
C SER A 183 13.81 3.87 1.46
N GLN A 184 15.08 4.29 1.42
CA GLN A 184 15.49 5.68 1.60
C GLN A 184 16.19 6.16 0.34
N PHE A 185 15.92 7.42 -0.01
CA PHE A 185 16.57 8.13 -1.09
C PHE A 185 17.08 9.47 -0.55
N VAL A 186 18.40 9.65 -0.61
CA VAL A 186 19.09 10.82 -0.07
C VAL A 186 19.53 11.72 -1.21
N THR A 187 19.29 13.03 -1.07
CA THR A 187 19.69 14.04 -2.07
C THR A 187 20.49 15.13 -1.41
N GLU A 188 21.68 15.40 -1.96
CA GLU A 188 22.56 16.47 -1.49
C GLU A 188 21.90 17.84 -1.60
N GLU A 189 22.20 18.73 -0.66
CA GLU A 189 21.65 20.07 -0.62
C GLU A 189 22.07 20.90 -1.83
N GLY A 190 21.12 21.61 -2.41
CA GLY A 190 21.28 22.36 -3.66
C GLY A 190 21.44 21.51 -4.91
N GLN A 191 21.08 20.22 -4.88
CA GLN A 191 21.17 19.30 -6.02
C GLN A 191 19.81 18.70 -6.39
N ALA A 192 19.71 18.28 -7.65
CA ALA A 192 18.66 17.38 -8.11
C ALA A 192 19.24 15.97 -8.25
N ASN A 193 18.54 14.97 -7.73
CA ASN A 193 18.93 13.58 -7.90
C ASN A 193 17.73 12.74 -8.35
N ASN A 194 18.04 11.70 -9.13
CA ASN A 194 17.04 10.81 -9.71
C ASN A 194 17.27 9.39 -9.19
N ALA A 195 16.18 8.70 -8.87
CA ALA A 195 16.15 7.27 -8.66
C ALA A 195 15.02 6.64 -9.46
N GLN A 196 15.23 5.42 -9.91
CA GLN A 196 14.17 4.57 -10.43
C GLN A 196 13.38 3.99 -9.27
N LEU A 197 12.05 4.07 -9.34
CA LEU A 197 11.15 3.43 -8.38
C LEU A 197 10.71 2.09 -8.94
N PHE A 198 10.94 1.01 -8.19
CA PHE A 198 10.54 -0.35 -8.57
C PHE A 198 9.35 -0.81 -7.73
N GLY A 199 8.53 -1.66 -8.33
CA GLY A 199 7.42 -2.32 -7.65
C GLY A 199 7.17 -3.73 -8.17
N GLN A 200 6.31 -4.46 -7.48
CA GLN A 200 5.91 -5.82 -7.85
C GLN A 200 4.44 -6.07 -7.47
N LEU A 201 3.76 -6.90 -8.26
CA LEU A 201 2.45 -7.40 -7.91
C LEU A 201 2.58 -8.59 -6.96
N THR A 202 1.90 -8.50 -5.83
CA THR A 202 1.87 -9.55 -4.80
C THR A 202 0.44 -10.06 -4.67
N PRO A 203 0.21 -11.38 -4.59
CA PRO A 203 -1.13 -11.90 -4.34
C PRO A 203 -1.71 -11.24 -3.08
N ALA A 204 -2.89 -10.63 -3.20
CA ALA A 204 -3.55 -10.02 -2.06
C ALA A 204 -3.89 -11.13 -1.05
N THR A 205 -3.47 -11.00 0.20
CA THR A 205 -3.91 -11.94 1.23
C THR A 205 -5.41 -11.72 1.46
N PRO A 206 -6.28 -12.73 1.34
CA PRO A 206 -7.69 -12.55 1.63
C PRO A 206 -7.83 -12.11 3.09
N ILE A 207 -8.40 -10.92 3.31
CA ILE A 207 -8.80 -10.50 4.65
C ILE A 207 -9.81 -11.55 5.12
N PRO A 208 -9.64 -12.20 6.29
CA PRO A 208 -10.63 -13.14 6.77
C PRO A 208 -11.94 -12.38 6.96
N THR A 209 -12.90 -12.61 6.05
CA THR A 209 -14.26 -12.11 6.20
C THR A 209 -14.74 -12.57 7.57
N PRO A 210 -15.24 -11.67 8.45
CA PRO A 210 -15.83 -12.11 9.70
C PRO A 210 -16.89 -13.16 9.34
N ALA A 211 -16.67 -14.40 9.77
CA ALA A 211 -17.60 -15.48 9.50
C ALA A 211 -18.94 -15.08 10.09
N MET A 212 -19.88 -14.64 9.26
CA MET A 212 -21.27 -14.53 9.66
C MET A 212 -21.72 -15.96 9.91
N LEU A 213 -21.64 -16.39 11.17
CA LEU A 213 -22.13 -17.68 11.65
C LEU A 213 -23.62 -17.79 11.28
N PRO A 214 -24.03 -18.66 10.34
CA PRO A 214 -25.44 -18.93 10.12
C PRO A 214 -25.89 -19.85 11.26
N GLY A 215 -26.25 -19.29 12.42
CA GLY A 215 -26.53 -20.14 13.57
C GLY A 215 -26.94 -19.46 14.87
N LEU A 216 -27.77 -18.42 14.85
CA LEU A 216 -28.49 -17.96 16.05
C LEU A 216 -29.95 -17.63 15.74
N VAL A 217 -30.66 -18.58 15.12
CA VAL A 217 -32.12 -18.62 15.17
C VAL A 217 -32.51 -19.95 15.81
N GLY A 218 -33.06 -19.88 17.03
CA GLY A 218 -33.82 -20.99 17.60
C GLY A 218 -33.45 -21.43 19.01
N MET A 219 -33.68 -20.57 20.02
CA MET A 219 -34.08 -21.04 21.36
C MET A 219 -35.07 -20.05 21.98
N GLY A 220 -36.32 -20.10 21.52
CA GLY A 220 -37.47 -19.51 22.19
C GLY A 220 -38.28 -20.62 22.87
N ILE A 221 -38.10 -20.76 24.19
CA ILE A 221 -38.76 -21.76 25.03
C ILE A 221 -40.27 -21.50 25.09
N ALA A 222 -41.04 -22.56 24.87
CA ALA A 222 -42.49 -22.63 25.01
C ALA A 222 -42.94 -22.50 26.47
N ALA A 223 -43.93 -21.64 26.76
CA ALA A 223 -44.80 -21.77 27.93
C ALA A 223 -46.04 -20.86 27.85
N ILE A 224 -47.19 -21.38 27.41
CA ILE A 224 -48.49 -20.92 27.92
C ILE A 224 -49.36 -22.14 28.25
N ARG A 225 -49.61 -22.32 29.54
CA ARG A 225 -50.48 -23.30 30.19
C ARG A 225 -51.94 -23.09 29.79
N LYS A 226 -52.58 -24.13 29.26
CA LYS A 226 -54.06 -24.23 29.18
C LYS A 226 -54.54 -24.95 30.45
N ARG A 227 -55.15 -24.21 31.38
CA ARG A 227 -55.73 -24.76 32.62
C ARG A 227 -57.06 -25.45 32.25
N GLN A 228 -57.13 -26.76 32.48
CA GLN A 228 -58.31 -27.58 32.22
C GLN A 228 -59.40 -27.36 33.27
N ARG A 229 -60.62 -27.53 32.77
CA ARG A 229 -61.93 -27.54 33.44
C ARG A 229 -61.94 -28.62 34.53
N VAL A 230 -62.46 -28.28 35.70
CA VAL A 230 -62.79 -29.25 36.75
C VAL A 230 -64.19 -29.78 36.46
N GLU A 231 -64.31 -31.09 36.31
CA GLU A 231 -65.57 -31.83 36.36
C GLU A 231 -65.23 -33.13 37.09
N THR A 232 -65.81 -33.33 38.27
CA THR A 232 -65.60 -34.53 39.09
C THR A 232 -66.96 -35.06 39.50
N GLU A 233 -67.25 -36.23 38.94
CA GLU A 233 -68.00 -37.38 39.46
C GLU A 233 -69.47 -37.24 39.88
N ASP A 234 -70.32 -37.90 39.10
CA ASP A 234 -71.60 -38.46 39.50
C ASP A 234 -71.43 -39.78 40.29
N SER A 235 -72.34 -39.95 41.26
CA SER A 235 -72.85 -41.21 41.87
C SER A 235 -71.94 -41.94 42.88
N ASN A 236 -72.43 -42.46 44.02
CA ASN A 236 -73.72 -43.11 44.22
C ASN A 236 -74.03 -43.34 45.72
N SER A 237 -75.32 -43.51 46.03
CA SER A 237 -75.98 -44.09 47.23
C SER A 237 -76.33 -43.15 48.40
#